data_AF-A0A3P6EZY1-F1
#
_entry.id   AF-A0A3P6EZY1-F1
#
_cell.length_a   1.000
_cell.length_b   1.000
_cell.length_c   1.000
_cell.angle_alpha   90.00
_cell.angle_beta   90.00
_cell.angle_gamma   90.00
#
_symmetry.space_group_name_H-M   'P 1'
#
loop_
_entity.id
_entity.type
_entity.pdbx_description
1 polymer ?
#
loop_
_entity_poly.entity_id
_entity_poly.type
_entity_poly.pdbx_seq_one_letter_code
_entity_poly.pdbx_strand_id
1 'polypeptide(L)'
;MGKSKALYAFSFLALYFSFCTITPTSSTSLQDDFIHCLHENTNVDFPLLETFFSPERNVSDYKEVLESTAHNLRYVTESMPKPGFIFKPVHESHVQASVICSNQLGFHHRVRSGGHDYEGLSFVSLMETPFILIDLSKLRQINVDIEDNSAWVQSGATIGELYYRIAEKSKIHGFPAGLCSTVGIGGHITGGGDAPC
;
A
#
# COMPACT_ATOMS: atom_id res chain seq x y z
N MET A 1 -4.04 -8.88 -97.28
CA MET A 1 -3.30 -7.82 -96.54
C MET A 1 -4.03 -7.57 -95.21
N GLY A 2 -3.74 -8.39 -94.20
CA GLY A 2 -4.31 -8.25 -92.85
C GLY A 2 -3.37 -7.47 -91.95
N LYS A 3 -3.89 -6.48 -91.21
CA LYS A 3 -3.15 -5.78 -90.16
C LYS A 3 -3.76 -6.17 -88.80
N SER A 4 -3.01 -6.95 -88.04
CA SER A 4 -3.29 -7.26 -86.64
C SER A 4 -2.93 -6.05 -85.77
N LYS A 5 -3.83 -5.61 -84.88
CA LYS A 5 -3.54 -4.59 -83.87
C LYS A 5 -3.35 -5.31 -82.53
N ALA A 6 -2.17 -5.14 -81.93
CA ALA A 6 -1.87 -5.66 -80.60
C ALA A 6 -2.59 -4.83 -79.53
N LEU A 7 -3.35 -5.49 -78.65
CA LEU A 7 -3.85 -4.90 -77.40
C LEU A 7 -2.78 -5.09 -76.32
N TYR A 8 -2.34 -4.00 -75.69
CA TYR A 8 -1.51 -4.04 -74.49
C TYR A 8 -2.41 -4.06 -73.25
N ALA A 9 -2.34 -5.14 -72.47
CA ALA A 9 -3.00 -5.26 -71.17
C ALA A 9 -2.09 -4.65 -70.09
N PHE A 10 -2.53 -3.56 -69.45
CA PHE A 10 -1.89 -3.01 -68.26
C PHE A 10 -2.43 -3.73 -67.02
N SER A 11 -1.58 -4.53 -66.37
CA SER A 11 -1.86 -5.14 -65.07
C SER A 11 -1.57 -4.13 -63.96
N PHE A 12 -2.60 -3.68 -63.25
CA PHE A 12 -2.46 -2.88 -62.03
C PHE A 12 -2.32 -3.80 -60.83
N LEU A 13 -1.10 -3.96 -60.32
CA LEU A 13 -0.83 -4.66 -59.08
C LEU A 13 -1.16 -3.74 -57.90
N ALA A 14 -2.33 -3.94 -57.26
CA ALA A 14 -2.71 -3.21 -56.06
C ALA A 14 -1.92 -3.73 -54.85
N LEU A 15 -0.93 -2.96 -54.38
CA LEU A 15 -0.21 -3.22 -53.14
C LEU A 15 -1.09 -2.82 -51.94
N TYR A 16 -1.70 -3.80 -51.30
CA TYR A 16 -2.38 -3.63 -50.01
C TYR A 16 -1.31 -3.42 -48.91
N PHE A 17 -1.02 -2.17 -48.57
CA PHE A 17 -0.24 -1.86 -47.36
C PHE A 17 -1.14 -2.07 -46.14
N SER A 18 -1.03 -3.26 -45.53
CA SER A 18 -1.58 -3.53 -44.21
C SER A 18 -0.80 -2.72 -43.18
N PHE A 19 -1.36 -1.57 -42.76
CA PHE A 19 -0.87 -0.85 -41.60
C PHE A 19 -1.23 -1.67 -40.34
N CYS A 20 -0.32 -2.55 -39.92
CA CYS A 20 -0.34 -3.07 -38.56
C CYS A 20 -0.02 -1.91 -37.62
N THR A 21 -1.04 -1.31 -37.01
CA THR A 21 -0.86 -0.43 -35.86
C THR A 21 -0.34 -1.29 -34.71
N ILE A 22 0.97 -1.27 -34.48
CA ILE A 22 1.58 -1.80 -33.26
C ILE A 22 1.21 -0.81 -32.16
N THR A 23 0.09 -1.05 -31.47
CA THR A 23 -0.15 -0.39 -30.18
C THR A 23 0.90 -0.92 -29.21
N PRO A 24 1.72 -0.08 -28.57
CA PRO A 24 2.63 -0.55 -27.53
C PRO A 24 1.78 -1.04 -26.36
N THR A 25 1.67 -2.36 -26.20
CA THR A 25 1.08 -3.00 -25.02
C THR A 25 2.14 -3.08 -23.93
N SER A 26 2.42 -1.96 -23.29
CA SER A 26 3.11 -1.93 -22.00
C SER A 26 2.14 -1.36 -20.99
N SER A 27 1.19 -2.18 -20.52
CA SER A 27 0.48 -1.87 -19.29
C SER A 27 1.48 -2.10 -18.16
N THR A 28 2.13 -1.04 -17.68
CA THR A 28 2.86 -1.07 -16.41
C THR A 28 1.91 -1.49 -15.31
N SER A 29 2.40 -2.25 -14.32
CA SER A 29 1.53 -2.62 -13.21
C SER A 29 1.19 -1.38 -12.40
N LEU A 30 -0.01 -1.33 -11.79
CA LEU A 30 -0.42 -0.25 -10.88
C LEU A 30 0.66 0.08 -9.82
N GLN A 31 1.37 -0.97 -9.40
CA GLN A 31 2.46 -0.88 -8.45
C GLN A 31 3.68 -0.16 -9.03
N ASP A 32 4.03 -0.39 -10.30
CA ASP A 32 5.18 0.25 -10.95
C ASP A 32 4.95 1.76 -11.11
N ASP A 33 3.75 2.16 -11.53
CA ASP A 33 3.38 3.59 -11.63
C ASP A 33 3.44 4.28 -10.26
N PHE A 34 3.00 3.58 -9.20
CA PHE A 34 3.07 4.08 -7.84
C PHE A 34 4.51 4.17 -7.32
N ILE A 35 5.36 3.18 -7.59
CA ILE A 35 6.79 3.21 -7.24
C ILE A 35 7.49 4.37 -7.96
N HIS A 36 7.21 4.55 -9.25
CA HIS A 36 7.76 5.66 -10.01
C HIS A 36 7.33 7.00 -9.42
N CYS A 37 6.04 7.18 -9.14
CA CYS A 37 5.54 8.37 -8.47
C CYS A 37 6.19 8.61 -7.09
N LEU A 38 6.40 7.56 -6.28
CA LEU A 38 7.09 7.70 -5.00
C LEU A 38 8.51 8.24 -5.19
N HIS A 39 9.28 7.70 -6.12
CA HIS A 39 10.64 8.19 -6.41
C HIS A 39 10.66 9.66 -6.81
N GLU A 40 9.64 10.15 -7.51
CA GLU A 40 9.53 11.57 -7.87
C GLU A 40 9.13 12.46 -6.67
N ASN A 41 8.56 11.89 -5.60
CA ASN A 41 8.00 12.64 -4.46
C ASN A 41 8.76 12.43 -3.14
N THR A 42 9.82 11.61 -3.11
CA THR A 42 10.69 11.43 -1.93
C THR A 42 12.16 11.34 -2.33
N ASN A 43 13.04 11.93 -1.52
CA ASN A 43 14.50 11.80 -1.67
C ASN A 43 15.09 10.68 -0.81
N VAL A 44 14.23 9.89 -0.15
CA VAL A 44 14.63 8.79 0.71
C VAL A 44 14.45 7.49 -0.06
N ASP A 45 15.51 6.71 -0.15
CA ASP A 45 15.48 5.40 -0.79
C ASP A 45 14.70 4.39 0.06
N PHE A 46 14.09 3.41 -0.62
CA PHE A 46 13.36 2.34 0.03
C PHE A 46 13.64 0.99 -0.64
N PRO A 47 13.92 -0.08 0.14
CA PRO A 47 14.16 -1.40 -0.41
C PRO A 47 12.84 -2.01 -0.90
N LEU A 48 12.70 -2.17 -2.23
CA LEU A 48 11.45 -2.64 -2.85
C LEU A 48 10.98 -3.99 -2.32
N LEU A 49 11.89 -4.91 -1.99
CA LEU A 49 11.56 -6.25 -1.50
C LEU A 49 10.97 -6.24 -0.08
N GLU A 50 11.28 -5.24 0.74
CA GLU A 50 10.78 -5.15 2.12
C GLU A 50 9.60 -4.18 2.26
N THR A 51 9.33 -3.39 1.22
CA THR A 51 8.34 -2.31 1.24
C THR A 51 7.15 -2.55 0.33
N PHE A 52 7.27 -3.38 -0.71
CA PHE A 52 6.21 -3.63 -1.68
C PHE A 52 5.88 -5.11 -1.82
N PHE A 53 4.62 -5.45 -1.54
CA PHE A 53 4.10 -6.80 -1.60
C PHE A 53 2.89 -6.84 -2.53
N SER A 54 2.89 -7.72 -3.52
CA SER A 54 1.74 -7.92 -4.40
C SER A 54 1.61 -9.37 -4.84
N PRO A 55 0.40 -9.81 -5.23
CA PRO A 55 0.18 -11.16 -5.73
C PRO A 55 1.04 -11.48 -6.96
N GLU A 56 1.31 -10.50 -7.83
CA GLU A 56 2.08 -10.67 -9.05
C GLU A 56 3.56 -10.96 -8.77
N ARG A 57 4.11 -10.43 -7.67
CA ARG A 57 5.50 -10.67 -7.27
C ARG A 57 5.67 -11.97 -6.50
N ASN A 58 4.89 -12.14 -5.43
CA ASN A 58 4.97 -13.31 -4.55
C ASN A 58 3.67 -13.47 -3.75
N VAL A 59 2.82 -14.39 -4.18
CA VAL A 59 1.51 -14.66 -3.55
C VAL A 59 1.64 -15.07 -2.07
N SER A 60 2.67 -15.85 -1.72
CA SER A 60 2.83 -16.35 -0.35
C SER A 60 3.21 -15.22 0.61
N ASP A 61 4.20 -14.43 0.24
CA ASP A 61 4.69 -13.30 1.05
C ASP A 61 3.62 -12.20 1.15
N TYR A 62 2.96 -11.89 0.04
CA TYR A 62 1.81 -10.97 0.04
C TYR A 62 0.71 -11.42 1.02
N LYS A 63 0.35 -12.71 1.00
CA LYS A 63 -0.67 -13.26 1.91
C LYS A 63 -0.21 -13.19 3.35
N GLU A 64 1.03 -13.57 3.64
CA GLU A 64 1.61 -13.51 4.99
C GLU A 64 1.58 -12.08 5.54
N VAL A 65 2.02 -11.09 4.75
CA VAL A 65 2.01 -9.68 5.16
C VAL A 65 0.58 -9.17 5.34
N LEU A 66 -0.35 -9.53 4.45
CA LEU A 66 -1.76 -9.13 4.59
C LEU A 66 -2.37 -9.68 5.87
N GLU A 67 -2.14 -10.96 6.19
CA GLU A 67 -2.78 -11.65 7.31
C GLU A 67 -2.08 -11.40 8.65
N SER A 68 -0.80 -10.99 8.65
CA SER A 68 0.04 -10.80 9.85
C SER A 68 -0.59 -9.98 10.99
N THR A 69 -1.37 -8.96 10.66
CA THR A 69 -2.05 -8.06 11.62
C THR A 69 -3.55 -7.94 11.35
N ALA A 70 -4.11 -8.80 10.50
CA ALA A 70 -5.55 -8.84 10.24
C ALA A 70 -6.25 -9.61 11.37
N HIS A 71 -6.60 -8.90 12.46
CA HIS A 71 -7.08 -9.55 13.68
C HIS A 71 -8.46 -10.21 13.55
N ASN A 72 -9.39 -9.61 12.80
CA ASN A 72 -10.69 -10.22 12.58
C ASN A 72 -10.67 -11.12 11.34
N LEU A 73 -10.58 -12.43 11.58
CA LEU A 73 -10.47 -13.45 10.53
C LEU A 73 -11.71 -13.57 9.62
N ARG A 74 -12.85 -12.96 10.00
CA ARG A 74 -14.01 -12.85 9.10
C ARG A 74 -13.67 -12.13 7.80
N TYR A 75 -12.68 -11.24 7.85
CA TYR A 75 -12.30 -10.36 6.75
C TYR A 75 -11.09 -10.85 5.93
N VAL A 76 -10.51 -12.02 6.26
CA VAL A 76 -9.39 -12.61 5.50
C VAL A 76 -9.79 -13.70 4.52
N THR A 77 -11.07 -14.07 4.44
CA THR A 77 -11.55 -15.11 3.50
C THR A 77 -11.28 -14.76 2.04
N GLU A 78 -11.32 -15.76 1.16
CA GLU A 78 -11.11 -15.60 -0.29
C GLU A 78 -12.17 -14.69 -0.95
N SER A 79 -13.39 -14.66 -0.41
CA SER A 79 -14.49 -13.83 -0.92
C SER A 79 -14.32 -12.33 -0.66
N MET A 80 -13.43 -11.94 0.26
CA MET A 80 -13.25 -10.55 0.64
C MET A 80 -12.30 -9.84 -0.32
N PRO A 81 -12.61 -8.61 -0.77
CA PRO A 81 -11.71 -7.83 -1.61
C PRO A 81 -10.33 -7.64 -0.98
N LYS A 82 -9.29 -7.82 -1.77
CA LYS A 82 -7.89 -7.69 -1.37
C LYS A 82 -7.28 -6.43 -2.00
N PRO A 83 -6.31 -5.78 -1.35
CA PRO A 83 -5.61 -4.66 -1.97
C PRO A 83 -4.85 -5.12 -3.22
N GLY A 84 -4.65 -4.23 -4.19
CA GLY A 84 -3.82 -4.53 -5.37
C GLY A 84 -2.36 -4.79 -4.96
N PHE A 85 -1.87 -4.04 -3.97
CA PHE A 85 -0.59 -4.27 -3.32
C PHE A 85 -0.58 -3.65 -1.92
N ILE A 86 0.41 -4.05 -1.12
CA ILE A 86 0.70 -3.51 0.20
C ILE A 86 1.99 -2.72 0.12
N PHE A 87 1.95 -1.50 0.65
CA PHE A 87 3.10 -0.63 0.80
C PHE A 87 3.42 -0.43 2.29
N LYS A 88 4.66 -0.72 2.68
CA LYS A 88 5.18 -0.53 4.05
C LYS A 88 6.18 0.63 4.09
N PRO A 89 5.76 1.88 4.34
CA PRO A 89 6.66 3.03 4.39
C PRO A 89 7.69 2.89 5.52
N VAL A 90 8.97 3.07 5.20
CA VAL A 90 10.09 3.05 6.18
C VAL A 90 10.53 4.43 6.66
N HIS A 91 9.95 5.50 6.10
CA HIS A 91 10.23 6.89 6.46
C HIS A 91 8.95 7.72 6.34
N GLU A 92 8.83 8.80 7.11
CA GLU A 92 7.62 9.63 7.14
C GLU A 92 7.32 10.30 5.79
N SER A 93 8.35 10.69 5.04
CA SER A 93 8.19 11.23 3.68
C SER A 93 7.51 10.25 2.72
N HIS A 94 7.65 8.94 2.94
CA HIS A 94 6.95 7.93 2.14
C HIS A 94 5.44 7.93 2.37
N VAL A 95 4.98 8.35 3.56
CA VAL A 95 3.55 8.51 3.85
C VAL A 95 2.98 9.73 3.13
N GLN A 96 3.73 10.83 3.09
CA GLN A 96 3.32 12.02 2.35
C GLN A 96 3.25 11.71 0.84
N ALA A 97 4.29 11.08 0.31
CA ALA A 97 4.36 10.69 -1.10
C ALA A 97 3.26 9.69 -1.47
N SER A 98 2.93 8.72 -0.61
CA SER A 98 1.86 7.75 -0.90
C SER A 98 0.49 8.41 -1.05
N VAL A 99 0.17 9.40 -0.22
CA VAL A 99 -1.09 10.17 -0.35
C VAL A 99 -1.14 10.93 -1.67
N ILE A 100 -0.04 11.60 -2.04
CA ILE A 100 0.08 12.32 -3.32
C ILE A 100 -0.10 11.35 -4.50
N CYS A 101 0.63 10.24 -4.49
CA CYS A 101 0.62 9.27 -5.58
C CYS A 101 -0.72 8.54 -5.71
N SER A 102 -1.37 8.16 -4.61
CA SER A 102 -2.72 7.59 -4.64
C SER A 102 -3.72 8.56 -5.27
N ASN A 103 -3.63 9.85 -4.93
CA ASN A 103 -4.50 10.86 -5.51
C ASN A 103 -4.23 11.09 -7.01
N GLN A 104 -2.95 11.14 -7.43
CA GLN A 104 -2.58 11.31 -8.84
C GLN A 104 -2.99 10.12 -9.70
N LEU A 105 -2.85 8.91 -9.18
CA LEU A 105 -3.17 7.66 -9.89
C LEU A 105 -4.64 7.24 -9.74
N GLY A 106 -5.43 7.98 -8.95
CA GLY A 106 -6.89 7.81 -8.88
C GLY A 106 -7.36 6.54 -8.16
N PHE A 107 -6.61 6.02 -7.19
CA PHE A 107 -7.03 4.88 -6.39
C PHE A 107 -7.08 5.17 -4.90
N HIS A 108 -7.93 4.41 -4.21
CA HIS A 108 -8.17 4.56 -2.79
C HIS A 108 -7.08 3.85 -1.97
N HIS A 109 -6.84 4.34 -0.76
CA HIS A 109 -5.93 3.71 0.18
C HIS A 109 -6.65 3.38 1.48
N ARG A 110 -6.35 2.20 2.04
CA ARG A 110 -6.64 1.89 3.43
C ARG A 110 -5.35 2.01 4.22
N VAL A 111 -5.44 2.56 5.43
CA VAL A 111 -4.29 2.73 6.32
C VAL A 111 -4.41 1.73 7.46
N ARG A 112 -3.33 0.99 7.71
CA ARG A 112 -3.25 0.02 8.80
C ARG A 112 -2.07 0.33 9.71
N SER A 113 -2.38 0.48 10.99
CA SER A 113 -1.42 0.46 12.09
C SER A 113 -1.33 -0.96 12.65
N GLY A 114 -2.07 -1.27 13.72
CA GLY A 114 -2.10 -2.61 14.32
C GLY A 114 -3.19 -3.54 13.80
N GLY A 115 -4.07 -3.09 12.89
CA GLY A 115 -5.09 -3.95 12.25
C GLY A 115 -6.22 -4.49 13.15
N HIS A 116 -6.46 -3.83 14.29
CA HIS A 116 -7.52 -4.15 15.26
C HIS A 116 -8.92 -3.62 14.90
N ASP A 117 -9.10 -3.12 13.67
CA ASP A 117 -10.42 -2.66 13.24
C ASP A 117 -11.41 -3.83 13.21
N TYR A 118 -12.47 -3.74 14.00
CA TYR A 118 -13.44 -4.82 14.16
C TYR A 118 -14.21 -5.14 12.88
N GLU A 119 -14.32 -4.19 11.95
CA GLU A 119 -14.97 -4.38 10.66
C GLU A 119 -13.98 -4.52 9.50
N GLY A 120 -12.70 -4.74 9.81
CA GLY A 120 -11.65 -4.95 8.82
C GLY A 120 -11.40 -3.74 7.91
N LEU A 121 -11.88 -2.54 8.25
CA LEU A 121 -11.83 -1.35 7.40
C LEU A 121 -10.40 -0.89 7.10
N SER A 122 -9.43 -1.31 7.92
CA SER A 122 -8.01 -1.00 7.69
C SER A 122 -7.35 -1.87 6.61
N PHE A 123 -7.96 -2.96 6.16
CA PHE A 123 -7.37 -3.87 5.16
C PHE A 123 -8.37 -4.45 4.14
N VAL A 124 -9.65 -4.08 4.22
CA VAL A 124 -10.70 -4.45 3.26
C VAL A 124 -11.44 -3.18 2.80
N SER A 125 -11.77 -3.13 1.50
CA SER A 125 -12.67 -2.13 0.92
C SER A 125 -13.74 -2.80 0.06
N LEU A 126 -15.02 -2.59 0.38
CA LEU A 126 -16.16 -3.12 -0.38
C LEU A 126 -16.68 -2.18 -1.48
N MET A 127 -16.38 -0.89 -1.38
CA MET A 127 -16.95 0.16 -2.23
C MET A 127 -15.93 0.81 -3.16
N GLU A 128 -14.66 0.76 -2.79
CA GLU A 128 -13.59 1.52 -3.44
C GLU A 128 -12.53 0.53 -3.93
N THR A 129 -12.73 -0.02 -5.13
CA THR A 129 -11.82 -0.96 -5.78
C THR A 129 -11.39 -0.44 -7.16
N PRO A 130 -10.10 -0.56 -7.54
CA PRO A 130 -8.99 -1.10 -6.74
C PRO A 130 -8.58 -0.16 -5.60
N PHE A 131 -8.07 -0.75 -4.51
CA PHE A 131 -7.45 -0.01 -3.41
C PHE A 131 -6.07 -0.58 -3.08
N ILE A 132 -5.26 0.20 -2.39
CA ILE A 132 -3.97 -0.22 -1.85
C ILE A 132 -4.00 -0.21 -0.33
N LEU A 133 -3.08 -0.94 0.29
CA LEU A 133 -2.90 -0.94 1.74
C LEU A 133 -1.60 -0.23 2.10
N ILE A 134 -1.69 0.85 2.87
CA ILE A 134 -0.54 1.51 3.49
C ILE A 134 -0.41 0.97 4.92
N ASP A 135 0.58 0.13 5.15
CA ASP A 135 0.83 -0.54 6.42
C ASP A 135 1.99 0.13 7.17
N LEU A 136 1.66 0.85 8.23
CA LEU A 136 2.58 1.69 8.99
C LEU A 136 3.47 0.91 9.96
N SER A 137 3.43 -0.43 9.97
CA SER A 137 4.15 -1.26 10.95
C SER A 137 5.67 -1.15 10.90
N LYS A 138 6.27 -0.43 9.94
CA LYS A 138 7.71 -0.10 9.94
C LYS A 138 8.04 1.21 10.67
N LEU A 139 7.04 2.09 10.89
CA LEU A 139 7.17 3.35 11.62
C LEU A 139 6.81 3.14 13.10
N ARG A 140 7.75 2.62 13.90
CA ARG A 140 7.52 2.19 15.30
C ARG A 140 8.44 2.85 16.33
N GLN A 141 9.08 3.97 15.99
CA GLN A 141 9.94 4.66 16.95
C GLN A 141 9.13 5.19 18.14
N ILE A 142 9.72 5.07 19.33
CA ILE A 142 9.14 5.55 20.59
C ILE A 142 10.26 6.25 21.36
N ASN A 143 10.09 7.54 21.61
CA ASN A 143 11.00 8.34 22.43
C ASN A 143 10.25 8.84 23.67
N VAL A 144 10.73 8.48 24.85
CA VAL A 144 10.11 8.83 26.14
C VAL A 144 11.01 9.81 26.87
N ASP A 145 10.44 10.95 27.26
CA ASP A 145 11.07 11.98 28.08
C ASP A 145 10.36 12.04 29.44
N ILE A 146 11.07 11.60 30.48
CA ILE A 146 10.53 11.58 31.84
C ILE A 146 10.61 12.97 32.48
N GLU A 147 11.55 13.82 32.08
CA GLU A 147 11.70 15.17 32.63
C GLU A 147 10.57 16.07 32.12
N ASP A 148 10.21 15.93 30.85
CA ASP A 148 9.08 16.62 30.21
C ASP A 148 7.73 15.90 30.43
N ASN A 149 7.74 14.70 31.01
CA ASN A 149 6.57 13.83 31.19
C ASN A 149 5.79 13.61 29.88
N SER A 150 6.51 13.36 28.78
CA SER A 150 5.95 13.22 27.44
C SER A 150 6.57 12.04 26.67
N ALA A 151 5.90 11.62 25.61
CA ALA A 151 6.42 10.60 24.71
C ALA A 151 6.02 10.90 23.26
N TRP A 152 6.97 10.74 22.35
CA TRP A 152 6.75 10.72 20.91
C TRP A 152 6.66 9.28 20.43
N VAL A 153 5.55 8.93 19.79
CA VAL A 153 5.22 7.55 19.44
C VAL A 153 4.76 7.51 17.98
N GLN A 154 5.50 6.80 17.13
CA GLN A 154 5.08 6.64 15.73
C GLN A 154 3.86 5.72 15.63
N SER A 155 3.02 5.99 14.64
CA SER A 155 1.69 5.39 14.48
C SER A 155 1.70 3.87 14.30
N GLY A 156 2.80 3.28 13.86
CA GLY A 156 2.95 1.83 13.68
C GLY A 156 3.28 1.08 14.96
N ALA A 157 3.71 1.76 16.03
CA ALA A 157 3.96 1.13 17.33
C ALA A 157 2.65 0.58 17.94
N THR A 158 2.76 -0.41 18.81
CA THR A 158 1.64 -0.94 19.58
C THR A 158 1.64 -0.39 21.01
N ILE A 159 0.49 -0.48 21.66
CA ILE A 159 0.33 -0.09 23.06
C ILE A 159 1.32 -0.84 23.96
N GLY A 160 1.54 -2.13 23.71
CA GLY A 160 2.50 -2.94 24.48
C GLY A 160 3.93 -2.41 24.37
N GLU A 161 4.37 -1.97 23.19
CA GLU A 161 5.68 -1.34 23.03
C GLU A 161 5.76 -0.01 23.76
N LEU A 162 4.70 0.81 23.69
CA LEU A 162 4.64 2.08 24.43
C LEU A 162 4.78 1.85 25.94
N TYR A 163 3.98 0.93 26.50
CA TYR A 163 4.06 0.58 27.93
C TYR A 163 5.44 0.08 28.31
N TYR A 164 6.02 -0.79 27.50
CA TYR A 164 7.35 -1.32 27.74
C TYR A 164 8.41 -0.21 27.78
N ARG A 165 8.38 0.73 26.81
CA ARG A 165 9.35 1.84 26.73
C ARG A 165 9.21 2.84 27.88
N ILE A 166 7.99 3.09 28.36
CA ILE A 166 7.76 3.92 29.56
C ILE A 166 8.32 3.21 30.79
N ALA A 167 8.02 1.92 30.96
CA ALA A 167 8.46 1.12 32.10
C ALA A 167 10.00 0.96 32.18
N GLU A 168 10.69 0.91 31.03
CA GLU A 168 12.17 0.93 30.98
C GLU A 168 12.76 2.21 31.56
N LYS A 169 12.06 3.34 31.44
CA LYS A 169 12.51 4.65 31.90
C LYS A 169 12.07 4.97 33.32
N SER A 170 10.89 4.51 33.74
CA SER A 170 10.37 4.77 35.08
C SER A 170 9.35 3.73 35.54
N LYS A 171 9.43 3.33 36.81
CA LYS A 171 8.50 2.38 37.45
C LYS A 171 7.21 3.02 37.97
N ILE A 172 7.10 4.34 37.89
CA ILE A 172 5.96 5.10 38.42
C ILE A 172 5.21 5.88 37.34
N HIS A 173 5.63 5.78 36.08
CA HIS A 173 4.95 6.39 34.95
C HIS A 173 4.15 5.34 34.17
N GLY A 174 3.06 5.77 33.57
CA GLY A 174 2.22 4.98 32.68
C GLY A 174 1.54 5.88 31.68
N PHE A 175 0.78 5.30 30.76
CA PHE A 175 -0.03 6.03 29.80
C PHE A 175 -1.42 5.39 29.72
N PRO A 176 -2.52 6.15 29.86
CA PRO A 176 -3.87 5.59 29.85
C PRO A 176 -4.28 5.24 28.41
N ALA A 177 -4.09 3.98 28.03
CA ALA A 177 -4.50 3.42 26.75
C ALA A 177 -5.06 2.01 26.95
N GLY A 178 -5.52 1.37 25.87
CA GLY A 178 -6.17 0.06 25.88
C GLY A 178 -5.39 -1.06 26.59
N LEU A 179 -6.12 -2.12 26.95
CA LEU A 179 -5.57 -3.30 27.60
C LEU A 179 -4.83 -4.25 26.63
N CYS A 180 -5.27 -4.29 25.36
CA CYS A 180 -4.72 -5.20 24.36
C CYS A 180 -3.37 -4.70 23.82
N SER A 181 -2.29 -5.41 24.15
CA SER A 181 -0.90 -4.99 23.86
C SER A 181 -0.55 -4.89 22.36
N THR A 182 -1.27 -5.60 21.49
CA THR A 182 -1.05 -5.61 20.03
C THR A 182 -1.84 -4.54 19.29
N VAL A 183 -2.70 -3.78 19.98
CA VAL A 183 -3.41 -2.66 19.38
C VAL A 183 -2.41 -1.60 18.95
N GLY A 184 -2.53 -1.14 17.70
CA GLY A 184 -1.66 -0.12 17.13
C GLY A 184 -2.07 1.29 17.54
N ILE A 185 -1.08 2.11 17.87
CA ILE A 185 -1.24 3.48 18.39
C ILE A 185 -2.04 4.37 17.43
N GLY A 186 -1.75 4.28 16.12
CA GLY A 186 -2.35 5.16 15.12
C GLY A 186 -3.88 5.08 15.04
N GLY A 187 -4.46 3.89 15.15
CA GLY A 187 -5.91 3.72 15.16
C GLY A 187 -6.53 3.91 16.54
N HIS A 188 -5.80 3.59 17.61
CA HIS A 188 -6.31 3.63 18.97
C HIS A 188 -6.53 5.05 19.48
N ILE A 189 -5.50 5.90 19.39
CA ILE A 189 -5.56 7.28 19.90
C ILE A 189 -6.57 8.11 19.10
N THR A 190 -6.63 7.90 17.78
CA THR A 190 -7.57 8.63 16.90
C THR A 190 -9.03 8.23 17.12
N GLY A 191 -9.28 7.01 17.63
CA GLY A 191 -10.61 6.53 18.03
C GLY A 191 -11.01 6.87 19.46
N GLY A 192 -10.20 7.66 20.19
CA GLY A 192 -10.39 8.00 21.60
C GLY A 192 -9.59 7.09 22.53
N GLY A 193 -9.70 5.78 22.37
CA GLY A 193 -8.98 4.78 23.16
C GLY A 193 -9.53 4.68 24.59
N ASP A 194 -10.26 3.61 24.88
CA ASP A 194 -10.84 3.38 26.20
C ASP A 194 -10.04 2.35 27.00
N ALA A 195 -9.84 2.64 28.27
CA ALA A 195 -9.20 1.75 29.23
C ALA A 195 -9.56 2.10 30.66
N PRO A 196 -9.61 1.10 31.56
CA PRO A 196 -9.76 1.33 32.98
C PRO A 196 -8.42 1.85 33.54
N CYS A 197 -8.21 3.16 33.48
CA CYS A 197 -7.20 3.88 34.24
C CYS A 197 -7.90 4.87 35.17
#